data_AF-A0A7C2XTA9-F1
#
_entry.id   AF-A0A7C2XTA9-F1
#
_cell.length_a   1.000
_cell.length_b   1.000
_cell.length_c   1.000
_cell.angle_alpha   90.00
_cell.angle_beta   90.00
_cell.angle_gamma   90.00
#
_symmetry.space_group_name_H-M   'P 1'
#
loop_
_entity.id
_entity.type
_entity.pdbx_description
1 polymer ?
#
loop_
_entity_poly.entity_id
_entity_poly.type
_entity_poly.pdbx_seq_one_letter_code
_entity_poly.pdbx_strand_id
1 'polypeptide(L)'
;MKKILHISTIAVLAFLLTISTISAQASTHDIKVLRNVEVPGTDETFDITYQVQRKLVEADVEILRKSITFTFVGKISSDKFLVILPHELIQGPFSVWSDKTQITTFDTQTTEQNSILSIPMFFETEQVIIVGTKIAGTFNPKAHLLMNYVSGTIEKVVYVIGDTIKISGKVSNPRNLSFVTLSVLGPDGNTITSNDLALDDDFKFISSIPTGGLLWSSLGEYTIKVTGKDANTFSAKFDFVPFVLPDWVKTNAGWWSKDQIDDSTFASGIQYLIKEEIIRIQDRQSEGSDTVTEIPSWIKTNAGWWNEGLISDSDFVKGIEFLIENRIIIIS
;
A
#
# COMPACT_ATOMS: atom_id res chain seq x y z
N MET A 1 -18.03 -27.63 -33.77
CA MET A 1 -18.74 -28.17 -32.58
C MET A 1 -17.69 -28.61 -31.57
N LYS A 2 -17.42 -27.78 -30.55
CA LYS A 2 -16.41 -28.04 -29.51
C LYS A 2 -17.06 -28.95 -28.47
N LYS A 3 -16.53 -30.17 -28.28
CA LYS A 3 -16.95 -31.09 -27.21
C LYS A 3 -16.54 -30.46 -25.87
N ILE A 4 -17.50 -29.90 -25.14
CA ILE A 4 -17.33 -29.53 -23.74
C ILE A 4 -17.42 -30.84 -22.95
N LEU A 5 -16.28 -31.40 -22.53
CA LEU A 5 -16.29 -32.54 -21.62
C LEU A 5 -16.71 -32.05 -20.22
N HIS A 6 -17.90 -32.45 -19.80
CA HIS A 6 -18.34 -32.38 -18.41
C HIS A 6 -17.48 -33.33 -17.57
N ILE A 7 -16.42 -32.81 -16.94
CA ILE A 7 -15.73 -33.51 -15.85
C ILE A 7 -15.77 -32.58 -14.65
N SER A 8 -16.76 -32.76 -13.76
CA SER A 8 -16.85 -31.93 -12.55
C SER A 8 -17.24 -32.72 -11.29
N THR A 9 -17.70 -33.98 -11.40
CA THR A 9 -18.21 -34.73 -10.24
C THR A 9 -17.56 -36.10 -10.05
N ILE A 10 -17.28 -36.84 -11.13
CA ILE A 10 -16.80 -38.24 -11.03
C ILE A 10 -15.35 -38.32 -10.55
N ALA A 11 -14.46 -37.45 -11.03
CA ALA A 11 -13.05 -37.44 -10.64
C ALA A 11 -12.85 -37.03 -9.15
N VAL A 12 -13.68 -36.10 -8.65
CA VAL A 12 -13.67 -35.67 -7.25
C VAL A 12 -14.19 -36.76 -6.32
N LEU A 13 -15.28 -37.44 -6.70
CA LEU A 13 -15.85 -38.54 -5.92
C LEU A 13 -14.87 -39.73 -5.83
N ALA A 14 -14.20 -40.07 -6.94
CA ALA A 14 -13.18 -41.12 -6.97
C ALA A 14 -11.97 -40.77 -6.11
N PHE A 15 -11.50 -39.52 -6.12
CA PHE A 15 -10.40 -39.05 -5.26
C PHE A 15 -10.76 -39.14 -3.76
N LEU A 16 -11.95 -38.67 -3.38
CA LEU A 16 -12.43 -38.74 -1.99
C LEU A 16 -12.57 -40.19 -1.49
N LEU A 17 -12.95 -41.14 -2.35
CA LEU A 17 -13.09 -42.56 -2.01
C LEU A 17 -11.74 -43.27 -1.79
N THR A 18 -10.64 -42.80 -2.40
CA THR A 18 -9.31 -43.40 -2.23
C THR A 18 -8.60 -43.01 -0.92
N ILE A 19 -9.05 -41.95 -0.25
CA ILE A 19 -8.40 -41.40 0.96
C ILE A 19 -9.09 -41.90 2.24
N SER A 20 -10.25 -42.56 2.14
CA SER A 20 -11.02 -43.04 3.29
C SER A 20 -10.84 -44.53 3.54
N THR A 21 -9.80 -44.92 4.28
CA THR A 21 -10.04 -45.87 5.38
C THR A 21 -10.38 -45.04 6.60
N ILE A 22 -11.65 -45.12 7.02
CA ILE A 22 -12.28 -44.49 8.18
C ILE A 22 -13.22 -43.31 7.84
N SER A 23 -14.48 -43.56 8.17
CA SER A 23 -15.64 -42.67 8.32
C SER A 23 -16.16 -41.98 7.07
N ALA A 24 -17.29 -42.52 6.59
CA ALA A 24 -18.22 -41.89 5.69
C ALA A 24 -18.82 -40.62 6.30
N GLN A 25 -18.08 -39.52 6.24
CA GLN A 25 -18.65 -38.18 6.33
C GLN A 25 -17.91 -37.30 5.33
N ALA A 26 -18.14 -37.57 4.05
CA ALA A 26 -17.73 -36.70 2.96
C ALA A 26 -18.36 -35.31 3.24
N SER A 27 -17.50 -34.33 3.51
CA SER A 27 -17.87 -32.92 3.67
C SER A 27 -18.78 -32.49 2.52
N THR A 28 -20.02 -32.14 2.84
CA THR A 28 -21.12 -31.77 1.93
C THR A 28 -20.94 -30.38 1.30
N HIS A 29 -19.71 -29.89 1.16
CA HIS A 29 -19.48 -28.56 0.58
C HIS A 29 -19.44 -28.63 -0.94
N ASP A 30 -20.20 -27.73 -1.58
CA ASP A 30 -20.35 -27.71 -3.04
C ASP A 30 -19.00 -27.54 -3.75
N ILE A 31 -18.80 -28.37 -4.77
CA ILE A 31 -17.71 -28.20 -5.74
C ILE A 31 -17.97 -26.91 -6.52
N LYS A 32 -17.00 -26.01 -6.52
CA LYS A 32 -17.04 -24.71 -7.19
C LYS A 32 -16.10 -24.70 -8.39
N VAL A 33 -16.39 -23.84 -9.35
CA VAL A 33 -15.55 -23.62 -10.53
C VAL A 33 -15.20 -22.14 -10.59
N LEU A 34 -13.92 -21.82 -10.49
CA LEU A 34 -13.39 -20.51 -10.81
C LEU A 34 -13.18 -20.45 -12.33
N ARG A 35 -13.93 -19.58 -13.00
CA ARG A 35 -13.94 -19.50 -14.46
C ARG A 35 -12.98 -18.45 -14.98
N ASN A 36 -12.44 -18.72 -16.17
CA ASN A 36 -11.62 -17.77 -16.92
C ASN A 36 -10.41 -17.24 -16.14
N VAL A 37 -9.67 -18.12 -15.45
CA VAL A 37 -8.39 -17.74 -14.84
C VAL A 37 -7.43 -17.39 -15.98
N GLU A 38 -7.06 -16.12 -16.06
CA GLU A 38 -6.22 -15.58 -17.13
C GLU A 38 -4.76 -15.94 -16.92
N VAL A 39 -4.04 -16.19 -18.02
CA VAL A 39 -2.59 -16.36 -18.01
C VAL A 39 -1.95 -15.07 -18.54
N PRO A 40 -1.26 -14.29 -17.69
CA PRO A 40 -0.75 -12.97 -18.06
C PRO A 40 0.10 -12.97 -19.32
N GLY A 41 -0.15 -12.01 -20.22
CA GLY A 41 0.58 -11.90 -21.48
C GLY A 41 0.19 -12.94 -22.55
N THR A 42 -0.92 -13.66 -22.35
CA THR A 42 -1.52 -14.57 -23.33
C THR A 42 -3.03 -14.33 -23.45
N ASP A 43 -3.63 -14.85 -24.52
CA ASP A 43 -5.10 -14.93 -24.65
C ASP A 43 -5.65 -16.27 -24.07
N GLU A 44 -4.84 -16.99 -23.29
CA GLU A 44 -5.21 -18.28 -22.71
C GLU A 44 -5.91 -18.08 -21.36
N THR A 45 -7.04 -18.79 -21.18
CA THR A 45 -7.81 -18.78 -19.93
C THR A 45 -8.18 -20.21 -19.54
N PHE A 46 -8.18 -20.50 -18.25
CA PHE A 46 -8.45 -21.84 -17.72
C PHE A 46 -9.54 -21.82 -16.65
N ASP A 47 -10.37 -22.86 -16.61
CA ASP A 47 -11.30 -23.09 -15.51
C ASP A 47 -10.61 -23.94 -14.43
N ILE A 48 -10.67 -23.50 -13.18
CA ILE A 48 -10.12 -24.23 -12.02
C ILE A 48 -11.28 -24.73 -11.17
N THR A 49 -11.31 -26.05 -10.92
CA THR A 49 -12.31 -26.66 -10.03
C THR A 49 -11.75 -26.79 -8.63
N TYR A 50 -12.54 -26.44 -7.61
CA TYR A 50 -12.09 -26.46 -6.23
C TYR A 50 -13.22 -26.72 -5.24
N GLN A 51 -12.84 -27.12 -4.03
CA GLN A 51 -13.74 -27.25 -2.88
C GLN A 51 -13.01 -26.73 -1.65
N VAL A 52 -13.65 -25.78 -0.95
CA VAL A 52 -13.14 -25.12 0.25
C VAL A 52 -14.30 -24.44 0.98
N GLN A 53 -14.24 -24.41 2.32
CA GLN A 53 -15.27 -23.75 3.13
C GLN A 53 -15.11 -22.24 3.11
N ARG A 54 -13.87 -21.74 3.12
CA ARG A 54 -13.57 -20.31 2.97
C ARG A 54 -14.01 -19.76 1.62
N LYS A 55 -14.24 -18.45 1.57
CA LYS A 55 -14.52 -17.78 0.30
C LYS A 55 -13.19 -17.54 -0.43
N LEU A 56 -12.99 -18.26 -1.54
CA LEU A 56 -11.95 -17.92 -2.52
C LEU A 56 -12.36 -16.62 -3.24
N VAL A 57 -11.47 -15.63 -3.24
CA VAL A 57 -11.71 -14.31 -3.87
C VAL A 57 -11.02 -14.23 -5.21
N GLU A 58 -9.84 -14.81 -5.33
CA GLU A 58 -8.96 -14.61 -6.48
C GLU A 58 -8.02 -15.81 -6.68
N ALA A 59 -7.66 -16.08 -7.93
CA ALA A 59 -6.53 -16.92 -8.29
C ALA A 59 -5.66 -16.17 -9.31
N ASP A 60 -4.42 -15.91 -8.96
CA ASP A 60 -3.46 -15.17 -9.79
C ASP A 60 -2.36 -16.10 -10.31
N VAL A 61 -2.02 -15.98 -11.59
CA VAL A 61 -1.05 -16.83 -12.28
C VAL A 61 0.26 -16.08 -12.49
N GLU A 62 1.35 -16.54 -11.88
CA GLU A 62 2.68 -15.95 -12.04
C GLU A 62 3.59 -16.84 -12.90
N ILE A 63 3.81 -16.44 -14.15
CA ILE A 63 4.56 -17.24 -15.13
C ILE A 63 6.01 -17.49 -14.70
N LEU A 64 6.67 -16.48 -14.11
CA LEU A 64 8.09 -16.55 -13.76
C LEU A 64 8.39 -17.48 -12.60
N ARG A 65 7.53 -17.43 -11.57
CA ARG A 65 7.58 -18.37 -10.45
C ARG A 65 6.94 -19.69 -10.77
N LYS A 66 6.25 -19.80 -11.91
CA LYS A 66 5.48 -20.99 -12.31
C LYS A 66 4.47 -21.36 -11.24
N SER A 67 3.78 -20.35 -10.71
CA SER A 67 2.91 -20.51 -9.55
C SER A 67 1.51 -19.96 -9.79
N ILE A 68 0.57 -20.48 -9.00
CA ILE A 68 -0.78 -19.94 -8.86
C ILE A 68 -1.00 -19.57 -7.40
N THR A 69 -1.41 -18.33 -7.15
CA THR A 69 -1.72 -17.81 -5.80
C THR A 69 -3.22 -17.73 -5.64
N PHE A 70 -3.76 -18.44 -4.66
CA PHE A 70 -5.18 -18.43 -4.30
C PHE A 70 -5.37 -17.58 -3.05
N THR A 71 -6.23 -16.55 -3.12
CA THR A 71 -6.52 -15.63 -2.01
C THR A 71 -7.89 -15.93 -1.42
N PHE A 72 -7.94 -16.13 -0.10
CA PHE A 72 -9.15 -16.48 0.63
C PHE A 72 -9.54 -15.37 1.61
N VAL A 73 -10.84 -15.25 1.88
CA VAL A 73 -11.37 -14.39 2.94
C VAL A 73 -12.23 -15.19 3.93
N GLY A 74 -12.21 -14.70 5.17
CA GLY A 74 -12.83 -15.36 6.33
C GLY A 74 -11.84 -16.27 7.06
N LYS A 75 -12.03 -16.41 8.38
CA LYS A 75 -11.19 -17.25 9.23
C LYS A 75 -12.00 -18.44 9.74
N ILE A 76 -11.48 -19.66 9.53
CA ILE A 76 -12.08 -20.93 9.99
C ILE A 76 -10.99 -21.74 10.67
N SER A 77 -11.29 -22.34 11.83
CA SER A 77 -10.31 -23.01 12.71
C SER A 77 -9.49 -24.10 12.00
N SER A 78 -10.12 -24.84 11.09
CA SER A 78 -9.46 -25.82 10.22
C SER A 78 -10.28 -25.94 8.94
N ASP A 79 -9.62 -25.87 7.80
CA ASP A 79 -10.25 -26.10 6.50
C ASP A 79 -9.34 -26.94 5.60
N LYS A 80 -9.89 -27.48 4.52
CA LYS A 80 -9.17 -28.26 3.53
C LYS A 80 -9.47 -27.70 2.15
N PHE A 81 -8.43 -27.23 1.48
CA PHE A 81 -8.51 -26.77 0.11
C PHE A 81 -8.22 -27.94 -0.83
N LEU A 82 -9.28 -28.42 -1.49
CA LEU A 82 -9.15 -29.34 -2.60
C LEU A 82 -9.17 -28.54 -3.90
N VAL A 83 -8.16 -28.70 -4.73
CA VAL A 83 -8.06 -28.01 -6.03
C VAL A 83 -7.66 -28.97 -7.14
N ILE A 84 -8.29 -28.81 -8.29
CA ILE A 84 -8.03 -29.57 -9.51
C ILE A 84 -7.44 -28.60 -10.53
N LEU A 85 -6.19 -28.84 -10.89
CA LEU A 85 -5.40 -27.99 -11.77
C LEU A 85 -5.17 -28.69 -13.11
N PRO A 86 -5.60 -28.10 -14.23
CA PRO A 86 -5.29 -28.62 -15.57
C PRO A 86 -3.79 -28.67 -15.84
N HIS A 87 -3.30 -29.75 -16.44
CA HIS A 87 -1.89 -29.90 -16.84
C HIS A 87 -1.46 -28.92 -17.93
N GLU A 88 -2.42 -28.42 -18.71
CA GLU A 88 -2.20 -27.35 -19.67
C GLU A 88 -1.88 -26.03 -18.95
N LEU A 89 -2.49 -25.80 -17.78
CA LEU A 89 -2.25 -24.62 -16.95
C LEU A 89 -0.96 -24.77 -16.13
N ILE A 90 -0.79 -25.82 -15.33
CA ILE A 90 0.38 -25.99 -14.45
C ILE A 90 0.73 -27.47 -14.25
N GLN A 91 2.03 -27.79 -14.18
CA GLN A 91 2.54 -29.16 -14.04
C GLN A 91 3.42 -29.30 -12.82
N GLY A 92 3.32 -30.46 -12.16
CA GLY A 92 4.13 -30.82 -11.00
C GLY A 92 5.53 -31.34 -11.34
N PRO A 93 6.29 -31.84 -10.34
CA PRO A 93 5.98 -31.86 -8.91
C PRO A 93 5.69 -30.47 -8.33
N PHE A 94 4.86 -30.42 -7.30
CA PHE A 94 4.40 -29.17 -6.71
C PHE A 94 5.11 -28.87 -5.39
N SER A 95 5.40 -27.59 -5.15
CA SER A 95 5.70 -27.06 -3.81
C SER A 95 4.54 -26.17 -3.40
N VAL A 96 4.00 -26.39 -2.20
CA VAL A 96 2.85 -25.64 -1.68
C VAL A 96 3.31 -24.76 -0.52
N TRP A 97 2.86 -23.51 -0.52
CA TRP A 97 3.09 -22.55 0.56
C TRP A 97 1.74 -22.01 1.04
N SER A 98 1.63 -21.79 2.35
CA SER A 98 0.57 -20.98 2.96
C SER A 98 1.23 -19.70 3.44
N ASP A 99 0.84 -18.58 2.83
CA ASP A 99 1.44 -17.26 3.06
C ASP A 99 2.97 -17.30 2.89
N LYS A 100 3.74 -17.32 3.98
CA LYS A 100 5.22 -17.37 3.97
C LYS A 100 5.79 -18.72 4.43
N THR A 101 4.94 -19.69 4.74
CA THR A 101 5.33 -20.98 5.32
C THR A 101 5.09 -22.11 4.35
N GLN A 102 6.09 -22.97 4.14
CA GLN A 102 5.94 -24.13 3.27
C GLN A 102 5.03 -25.19 3.91
N ILE A 103 4.09 -25.71 3.13
CA ILE A 103 3.24 -26.84 3.51
C ILE A 103 3.89 -28.12 2.98
N THR A 104 4.29 -29.00 3.88
CA THR A 104 4.87 -30.31 3.54
C THR A 104 3.86 -31.45 3.63
N THR A 105 2.72 -31.21 4.26
CA THR A 105 1.66 -32.20 4.54
C THR A 105 0.46 -31.96 3.62
N PHE A 106 0.61 -32.21 2.33
CA PHE A 106 -0.48 -32.15 1.36
C PHE A 106 -0.44 -33.40 0.47
N ASP A 107 -1.60 -33.80 -0.02
CA ASP A 107 -1.71 -34.94 -0.93
C ASP A 107 -1.78 -34.47 -2.38
N THR A 108 -1.17 -35.24 -3.28
CA THR A 108 -1.28 -35.02 -4.72
C THR A 108 -1.71 -36.31 -5.42
N GLN A 109 -2.59 -36.21 -6.40
CA GLN A 109 -2.81 -37.26 -7.39
C GLN A 109 -2.75 -36.66 -8.79
N THR A 110 -2.26 -37.45 -9.73
CA THR A 110 -2.14 -37.06 -11.14
C THR A 110 -3.06 -37.94 -11.97
N THR A 111 -3.89 -37.31 -12.79
CA THR A 111 -4.71 -37.97 -13.81
C THR A 111 -4.11 -37.72 -15.18
N GLU A 112 -4.71 -38.20 -16.27
CA GLU A 112 -4.19 -37.91 -17.62
C GLU A 112 -4.14 -36.40 -17.94
N GLN A 113 -5.09 -35.62 -17.42
CA GLN A 113 -5.29 -34.21 -17.82
C GLN A 113 -5.14 -33.21 -16.67
N ASN A 114 -5.22 -33.66 -15.42
CA ASN A 114 -5.27 -32.78 -14.25
C ASN A 114 -4.46 -33.32 -13.08
N SER A 115 -3.95 -32.40 -12.27
CA SER A 115 -3.40 -32.66 -10.95
C SER A 115 -4.42 -32.27 -9.88
N ILE A 116 -4.64 -33.15 -8.90
CA ILE A 116 -5.56 -32.93 -7.78
C ILE A 116 -4.71 -32.74 -6.53
N LEU A 117 -4.87 -31.61 -5.85
CA LEU A 117 -4.15 -31.28 -4.63
C LEU A 117 -5.12 -31.13 -3.47
N SER A 118 -4.73 -31.70 -2.33
CA SER A 118 -5.48 -31.71 -1.08
C SER A 118 -4.62 -31.05 -0.01
N ILE A 119 -4.89 -29.77 0.26
CA ILE A 119 -4.02 -28.88 1.03
C ILE A 119 -4.73 -28.50 2.35
N PRO A 120 -4.12 -28.76 3.53
CA PRO A 120 -4.66 -28.27 4.78
C PRO A 120 -4.51 -26.75 4.88
N MET A 121 -5.55 -26.08 5.39
CA MET A 121 -5.55 -24.65 5.67
C MET A 121 -5.69 -24.39 7.17
N PHE A 122 -4.90 -23.46 7.69
CA PHE A 122 -4.91 -23.08 9.10
C PHE A 122 -5.72 -21.80 9.32
N PHE A 123 -6.03 -21.49 10.58
CA PHE A 123 -6.87 -20.35 10.95
C PHE A 123 -6.42 -19.02 10.29
N GLU A 124 -5.12 -18.74 10.27
CA GLU A 124 -4.55 -17.51 9.72
C GLU A 124 -4.24 -17.56 8.22
N THR A 125 -4.52 -18.66 7.51
CA THR A 125 -4.20 -18.77 6.08
C THR A 125 -5.00 -17.77 5.24
N GLU A 126 -4.33 -16.78 4.66
CA GLU A 126 -4.93 -15.83 3.72
C GLU A 126 -4.65 -16.25 2.27
N GLN A 127 -3.46 -16.81 2.02
CA GLN A 127 -3.02 -17.21 0.69
C GLN A 127 -2.50 -18.65 0.65
N VAL A 128 -2.84 -19.37 -0.41
CA VAL A 128 -2.19 -20.64 -0.78
C VAL A 128 -1.49 -20.47 -2.13
N ILE A 129 -0.18 -20.69 -2.16
CA ILE A 129 0.65 -20.56 -3.35
C ILE A 129 1.09 -21.96 -3.78
N ILE A 130 0.73 -22.35 -5.00
CA ILE A 130 1.11 -23.64 -5.59
C ILE A 130 2.14 -23.38 -6.69
N VAL A 131 3.36 -23.86 -6.48
CA VAL A 131 4.50 -23.71 -7.40
C VAL A 131 4.72 -25.02 -8.14
N GLY A 132 4.76 -24.97 -9.47
CA GLY A 132 4.99 -26.12 -10.35
C GLY A 132 6.33 -26.05 -11.09
N THR A 133 6.57 -27.02 -11.97
CA THR A 133 7.76 -27.08 -12.83
C THR A 133 7.55 -26.41 -14.19
N LYS A 134 6.30 -26.30 -14.61
CA LYS A 134 5.87 -25.65 -15.86
C LYS A 134 4.49 -25.02 -15.64
N ILE A 135 4.26 -23.87 -16.27
CA ILE A 135 2.98 -23.17 -16.29
C ILE A 135 2.66 -22.70 -17.72
N ALA A 136 1.39 -22.52 -18.05
CA ALA A 136 0.95 -21.97 -19.33
C ALA A 136 1.65 -20.63 -19.62
N GLY A 137 1.83 -20.31 -20.90
CA GLY A 137 2.60 -19.13 -21.31
C GLY A 137 4.14 -19.24 -21.18
N THR A 138 4.70 -20.23 -20.47
CA THR A 138 6.18 -20.37 -20.32
C THR A 138 6.96 -20.48 -21.64
N PHE A 139 6.33 -20.99 -22.70
CA PHE A 139 6.94 -21.20 -24.03
C PHE A 139 6.54 -20.13 -25.06
N ASN A 140 5.67 -19.18 -24.70
CA ASN A 140 5.30 -18.09 -25.60
C ASN A 140 6.33 -16.95 -25.44
N PRO A 141 7.14 -16.62 -26.48
CA PRO A 141 8.11 -15.54 -26.39
C PRO A 141 7.47 -14.16 -26.13
N LYS A 142 6.16 -13.99 -26.36
CA LYS A 142 5.38 -12.82 -25.95
C LYS A 142 4.92 -12.86 -24.48
N ALA A 143 4.69 -14.03 -23.89
CA ALA A 143 4.35 -14.16 -22.47
C ALA A 143 5.60 -14.13 -21.57
N HIS A 144 6.77 -14.43 -22.15
CA HIS A 144 8.08 -14.10 -21.58
C HIS A 144 8.40 -12.58 -21.67
N LEU A 145 7.47 -11.75 -22.16
CA LEU A 145 7.53 -10.31 -21.93
C LEU A 145 7.10 -10.04 -20.49
N LEU A 146 8.05 -10.28 -19.60
CA LEU A 146 8.04 -9.92 -18.19
C LEU A 146 7.22 -8.64 -17.94
N MET A 147 6.06 -8.74 -17.28
CA MET A 147 5.34 -7.56 -16.81
C MET A 147 6.24 -6.82 -15.80
N ASN A 148 6.33 -5.50 -15.94
CA ASN A 148 7.03 -4.66 -14.97
C ASN A 148 6.27 -4.71 -13.65
N TYR A 149 6.86 -5.24 -12.58
CA TYR A 149 6.22 -5.26 -11.25
C TYR A 149 6.90 -4.26 -10.33
N VAL A 150 6.10 -3.34 -9.76
CA VAL A 150 6.60 -2.33 -8.82
C VAL A 150 6.33 -2.83 -7.40
N SER A 151 7.38 -2.95 -6.59
CA SER A 151 7.29 -3.21 -5.16
C SER A 151 7.93 -2.07 -4.37
N GLY A 152 7.47 -1.86 -3.13
CA GLY A 152 8.04 -0.83 -2.28
C GLY A 152 7.61 -0.94 -0.83
N THR A 153 8.12 -0.02 -0.03
CA THR A 153 7.81 0.14 1.39
C THR A 153 7.88 1.62 1.77
N ILE A 154 7.22 1.93 2.87
CA ILE A 154 7.33 3.21 3.58
C ILE A 154 7.81 2.94 5.01
N GLU A 155 8.51 3.89 5.62
CA GLU A 155 9.17 3.70 6.92
C GLU A 155 8.20 3.59 8.09
N LYS A 156 7.15 4.43 8.11
CA LYS A 156 6.13 4.50 9.16
C LYS A 156 4.74 4.39 8.56
N VAL A 157 3.77 4.03 9.40
CA VAL A 157 2.33 4.02 9.07
C VAL A 157 1.58 5.24 9.61
N VAL A 158 2.24 6.07 10.45
CA VAL A 158 1.72 7.34 10.96
C VAL A 158 2.81 8.39 10.84
N TYR A 159 2.45 9.58 10.35
CA TYR A 159 3.34 10.74 10.25
C TYR A 159 2.66 11.99 10.82
N VAL A 160 3.47 12.86 11.42
CA VAL A 160 3.05 14.21 11.83
C VAL A 160 3.65 15.24 10.87
N ILE A 161 3.25 16.51 10.97
CA ILE A 161 3.90 17.56 10.16
C ILE A 161 5.40 17.67 10.48
N GLY A 162 6.20 18.02 9.47
CA GLY A 162 7.65 18.16 9.61
C GLY A 162 8.39 16.83 9.55
N ASP A 163 7.68 15.70 9.65
CA ASP A 163 8.25 14.41 9.28
C ASP A 163 8.62 14.39 7.79
N THR A 164 9.51 13.47 7.44
CA THR A 164 9.79 13.12 6.06
C THR A 164 9.40 11.67 5.81
N ILE A 165 8.50 11.46 4.86
CA ILE A 165 8.11 10.12 4.41
C ILE A 165 9.22 9.59 3.53
N LYS A 166 9.89 8.53 3.98
CA LYS A 166 10.88 7.81 3.17
C LYS A 166 10.23 6.64 2.47
N ILE A 167 10.43 6.59 1.16
CA ILE A 167 9.82 5.61 0.26
C ILE A 167 10.95 4.94 -0.49
N SER A 168 10.94 3.61 -0.54
CA SER A 168 11.93 2.84 -1.28
C SER A 168 11.26 1.67 -1.98
N GLY A 169 11.81 1.23 -3.10
CA GLY A 169 11.26 0.10 -3.81
C GLY A 169 12.08 -0.29 -5.01
N LYS A 170 11.56 -1.25 -5.77
CA LYS A 170 12.21 -1.81 -6.94
C LYS A 170 11.20 -2.10 -8.04
N VAL A 171 11.63 -1.91 -9.28
CA VAL A 171 10.93 -2.44 -10.44
C VAL A 171 11.57 -3.77 -10.84
N SER A 172 10.77 -4.82 -10.87
CA SER A 172 11.16 -6.10 -11.44
C SER A 172 10.88 -6.10 -12.93
N ASN A 173 11.84 -6.57 -13.71
CA ASN A 173 11.79 -6.70 -15.16
C ASN A 173 11.59 -5.44 -16.03
N PRO A 174 12.13 -4.26 -15.66
CA PRO A 174 11.90 -2.98 -16.33
C PRO A 174 12.26 -3.01 -17.81
N ARG A 175 11.27 -3.16 -18.68
CA ARG A 175 11.45 -3.00 -20.13
C ARG A 175 11.37 -1.54 -20.53
N ASN A 176 12.50 -0.96 -20.94
CA ASN A 176 12.57 0.42 -21.42
C ASN A 176 11.88 1.39 -20.44
N LEU A 177 12.15 1.20 -19.15
CA LEU A 177 11.64 2.00 -18.05
C LEU A 177 12.82 2.68 -17.38
N SER A 178 12.90 4.00 -17.52
CA SER A 178 13.93 4.83 -16.88
C SER A 178 13.44 5.49 -15.60
N PHE A 179 12.12 5.54 -15.38
CA PHE A 179 11.51 6.14 -14.21
C PHE A 179 10.18 5.47 -13.85
N VAL A 180 9.72 5.69 -12.61
CA VAL A 180 8.36 5.39 -12.13
C VAL A 180 7.69 6.69 -11.71
N THR A 181 6.37 6.78 -11.81
CA THR A 181 5.64 7.95 -11.34
C THR A 181 5.11 7.70 -9.93
N LEU A 182 5.59 8.49 -8.97
CA LEU A 182 5.09 8.52 -7.62
C LEU A 182 3.98 9.56 -7.50
N SER A 183 2.90 9.23 -6.80
CA SER A 183 1.84 10.16 -6.42
C SER A 183 1.44 9.95 -4.96
N VAL A 184 1.20 11.05 -4.24
CA VAL A 184 0.59 11.03 -2.91
C VAL A 184 -0.81 11.60 -3.02
N LEU A 185 -1.78 10.89 -2.47
CA LEU A 185 -3.20 11.22 -2.50
C LEU A 185 -3.68 11.50 -1.08
N GLY A 186 -4.45 12.57 -0.91
CA GLY A 186 -5.12 12.90 0.34
C GLY A 186 -6.32 12.00 0.64
N PRO A 187 -6.92 12.12 1.83
CA PRO A 187 -8.10 11.35 2.24
C PRO A 187 -9.33 11.60 1.35
N ASP A 188 -9.36 12.75 0.68
CA ASP A 188 -10.37 13.17 -0.29
C ASP A 188 -10.10 12.61 -1.71
N GLY A 189 -8.98 11.91 -1.91
CA GLY A 189 -8.53 11.41 -3.22
C GLY A 189 -7.81 12.45 -4.08
N ASN A 190 -7.63 13.68 -3.60
CA ASN A 190 -6.91 14.72 -4.34
C ASN A 190 -5.40 14.45 -4.32
N THR A 191 -4.72 14.81 -5.41
CA THR A 191 -3.26 14.65 -5.49
C THR A 191 -2.56 15.74 -4.69
N ILE A 192 -1.76 15.31 -3.70
CA ILE A 192 -0.92 16.17 -2.87
C ILE A 192 0.39 16.49 -3.59
N THR A 193 1.02 15.47 -4.17
CA THR A 193 2.22 15.62 -4.98
C THR A 193 2.33 14.50 -6.00
N SER A 194 3.00 14.76 -7.12
CA SER A 194 3.30 13.77 -8.15
C SER A 194 4.65 14.05 -8.77
N ASN A 195 5.53 13.04 -8.80
CA ASN A 195 6.91 13.19 -9.25
C ASN A 195 7.39 11.91 -9.95
N ASP A 196 8.15 12.07 -11.02
CA ASP A 196 8.85 10.95 -11.65
C ASP A 196 10.16 10.65 -10.90
N LEU A 197 10.34 9.40 -10.51
CA LEU A 197 11.52 8.90 -9.83
C LEU A 197 12.37 8.11 -10.81
N ALA A 198 13.60 8.59 -11.06
CA ALA A 198 14.58 7.83 -11.82
C ALA A 198 14.92 6.51 -11.11
N LEU A 199 15.19 5.49 -11.90
CA LEU A 199 15.66 4.19 -11.41
C LEU A 199 17.19 4.15 -11.41
N ASP A 200 17.78 3.53 -10.38
CA ASP A 200 19.21 3.21 -10.37
C ASP A 200 19.54 2.00 -11.27
N ASP A 201 20.82 1.62 -11.34
CA ASP A 201 21.30 0.48 -12.16
C ASP A 201 20.69 -0.87 -11.72
N ASP A 202 20.23 -0.97 -10.46
CA ASP A 202 19.53 -2.13 -9.91
C ASP A 202 17.99 -2.05 -10.08
N PHE A 203 17.52 -1.01 -10.75
CA PHE A 203 16.11 -0.65 -10.92
C PHE A 203 15.35 -0.35 -9.64
N LYS A 204 16.05 0.18 -8.65
CA LYS A 204 15.46 0.67 -7.40
C LYS A 204 15.12 2.14 -7.52
N PHE A 205 14.11 2.54 -6.77
CA PHE A 205 13.76 3.93 -6.57
C PHE A 205 13.77 4.25 -5.08
N ILE A 206 14.15 5.48 -4.76
CA ILE A 206 14.07 6.04 -3.42
C ILE A 206 13.51 7.45 -3.55
N SER A 207 12.65 7.84 -2.63
CA SER A 207 12.15 9.22 -2.52
C SER A 207 11.95 9.61 -1.06
N SER A 208 11.97 10.91 -0.82
CA SER A 208 11.74 11.52 0.48
C SER A 208 10.77 12.68 0.30
N ILE A 209 9.63 12.60 0.98
CA ILE A 209 8.54 13.57 0.84
C ILE A 209 8.35 14.26 2.19
N PRO A 210 8.68 15.56 2.33
CA PRO A 210 8.40 16.29 3.54
C PRO A 210 6.89 16.44 3.72
N THR A 211 6.39 16.21 4.93
CA THR A 211 4.99 16.48 5.25
C THR A 211 4.83 17.96 5.62
N GLY A 212 3.89 18.63 4.95
CA GLY A 212 3.45 19.99 5.27
C GLY A 212 3.33 20.91 4.05
N GLY A 213 2.69 22.06 4.26
CA GLY A 213 2.23 22.94 3.18
C GLY A 213 0.70 22.84 2.98
N LEU A 214 0.11 23.73 2.18
CA LEU A 214 -1.34 23.92 2.04
C LEU A 214 -2.14 22.64 1.74
N LEU A 215 -1.54 21.66 1.07
CA LEU A 215 -2.22 20.41 0.69
C LEU A 215 -2.20 19.35 1.82
N TRP A 216 -1.37 19.54 2.85
CA TRP A 216 -1.26 18.67 4.03
C TRP A 216 -2.08 19.19 5.21
N SER A 217 -3.38 19.41 5.00
CA SER A 217 -4.24 20.11 5.95
C SER A 217 -5.23 19.23 6.71
N SER A 218 -5.42 17.99 6.26
CA SER A 218 -6.53 17.14 6.71
C SER A 218 -6.02 15.97 7.54
N LEU A 219 -6.62 15.75 8.70
CA LEU A 219 -6.46 14.50 9.44
C LEU A 219 -7.08 13.36 8.61
N GLY A 220 -6.34 12.28 8.40
CA GLY A 220 -6.90 11.08 7.79
C GLY A 220 -5.88 10.14 7.16
N GLU A 221 -6.40 9.17 6.42
CA GLU A 221 -5.62 8.17 5.70
C GLU A 221 -5.21 8.71 4.33
N TYR A 222 -3.91 8.79 4.10
CA TYR A 222 -3.30 9.17 2.83
C TYR A 222 -2.81 7.93 2.10
N THR A 223 -2.70 8.03 0.77
CA THR A 223 -2.24 6.93 -0.08
C THR A 223 -1.01 7.35 -0.89
N ILE A 224 0.07 6.58 -0.79
CA ILE A 224 1.19 6.62 -1.73
C ILE A 224 0.94 5.60 -2.81
N LYS A 225 1.08 6.02 -4.06
CA LYS A 225 0.98 5.19 -5.26
C LYS A 225 2.23 5.37 -6.10
N VAL A 226 2.88 4.27 -6.48
CA VAL A 226 4.02 4.28 -7.42
C VAL A 226 3.63 3.46 -8.64
N THR A 227 3.62 4.10 -9.80
CA THR A 227 3.10 3.53 -11.05
C THR A 227 4.22 3.33 -12.05
N GLY A 228 4.33 2.12 -12.62
CA GLY A 228 5.19 1.81 -13.75
C GLY A 228 4.50 2.01 -15.11
N LYS A 229 5.23 1.77 -16.20
CA LYS A 229 4.78 2.01 -17.59
C LYS A 229 3.55 1.20 -18.04
N ASP A 230 3.33 0.03 -17.43
CA ASP A 230 2.21 -0.87 -17.76
C ASP A 230 1.02 -0.73 -16.78
N ALA A 231 0.91 0.43 -16.10
CA ALA A 231 -0.09 0.70 -15.06
C ALA A 231 -0.04 -0.22 -13.81
N ASN A 232 0.98 -1.08 -13.70
CA ASN A 232 1.27 -1.80 -12.46
C ASN A 232 1.71 -0.83 -11.37
N THR A 233 1.12 -1.01 -10.18
CA THR A 233 1.26 -0.05 -9.09
C THR A 233 1.63 -0.71 -7.78
N PHE A 234 2.56 -0.11 -7.06
CA PHE A 234 2.66 -0.27 -5.62
C PHE A 234 1.77 0.76 -4.93
N SER A 235 1.03 0.35 -3.90
CA SER A 235 0.21 1.26 -3.09
C SER A 235 0.43 1.01 -1.61
N ALA A 236 0.61 2.08 -0.84
CA ALA A 236 0.71 2.03 0.61
C ALA A 236 -0.14 3.13 1.23
N LYS A 237 -0.70 2.84 2.41
CA LYS A 237 -1.55 3.76 3.18
C LYS A 237 -0.83 4.17 4.46
N PHE A 238 -1.05 5.41 4.89
CA PHE A 238 -0.52 5.93 6.14
C PHE A 238 -1.46 7.00 6.70
N ASP A 239 -1.49 7.14 8.02
CA ASP A 239 -2.20 8.22 8.68
C ASP A 239 -1.32 9.46 8.75
N PHE A 240 -1.90 10.62 8.44
CA PHE A 240 -1.27 11.91 8.69
C PHE A 240 -2.04 12.65 9.78
N VAL A 241 -1.30 13.08 10.80
CA VAL A 241 -1.84 13.91 11.87
C VAL A 241 -1.34 15.33 11.67
N PRO A 242 -2.21 16.28 11.28
CA PRO A 242 -1.82 17.67 11.15
C PRO A 242 -1.46 18.24 12.52
N PHE A 243 -0.58 19.24 12.51
CA PHE A 243 -0.35 20.05 13.69
C PHE A 243 -1.55 20.98 13.93
N VAL A 244 -2.10 20.93 15.13
CA VAL A 244 -3.26 21.73 15.54
C VAL A 244 -2.83 22.66 16.66
N LEU A 245 -2.97 23.97 16.43
CA LEU A 245 -2.74 24.98 17.45
C LEU A 245 -3.99 25.14 18.33
N PRO A 246 -3.83 25.48 19.61
CA PRO A 246 -4.97 25.88 20.44
C PRO A 246 -5.73 27.08 19.84
N ASP A 247 -7.06 27.05 19.88
CA ASP A 247 -7.94 28.08 19.30
C ASP A 247 -7.65 29.50 19.78
N TRP A 248 -7.15 29.66 21.01
CA TRP A 248 -6.82 30.98 21.56
C TRP A 248 -5.71 31.68 20.75
N VAL A 249 -4.76 30.91 20.19
CA VAL A 249 -3.67 31.48 19.38
C VAL A 249 -4.24 32.05 18.09
N LYS A 250 -5.13 31.29 17.46
CA LYS A 250 -5.81 31.67 16.22
C LYS A 250 -6.69 32.89 16.43
N THR A 251 -7.30 33.01 17.61
CA THR A 251 -8.05 34.19 18.03
C THR A 251 -7.13 35.41 18.17
N ASN A 252 -5.98 35.27 18.84
CA ASN A 252 -5.00 36.35 18.99
C ASN A 252 -4.44 36.81 17.63
N ALA A 253 -4.17 35.90 16.70
CA ALA A 253 -3.77 36.25 15.34
C ALA A 253 -4.83 37.08 14.60
N GLY A 254 -6.11 36.74 14.80
CA GLY A 254 -7.24 37.52 14.27
C GLY A 254 -7.27 38.94 14.85
N TRP A 255 -7.10 39.10 16.16
CA TRP A 255 -7.00 40.41 16.80
C TRP A 255 -5.79 41.22 16.30
N TRP A 256 -4.64 40.56 16.14
CA TRP A 256 -3.42 41.19 15.67
C TRP A 256 -3.54 41.67 14.20
N SER A 257 -4.17 40.87 13.34
CA SER A 257 -4.44 41.23 11.94
C SER A 257 -5.37 42.44 11.77
N LYS A 258 -6.17 42.74 12.80
CA LYS A 258 -7.14 43.85 12.84
C LYS A 258 -6.64 45.02 13.70
N ASP A 259 -5.34 45.03 14.03
CA ASP A 259 -4.69 46.03 14.89
C ASP A 259 -5.35 46.20 16.27
N GLN A 260 -6.02 45.16 16.78
CA GLN A 260 -6.65 45.16 18.10
C GLN A 260 -5.65 44.81 19.22
N ILE A 261 -4.56 44.13 18.88
CA ILE A 261 -3.40 43.91 19.75
C ILE A 261 -2.13 44.31 18.99
N ASP A 262 -1.10 44.73 19.74
CA ASP A 262 0.18 45.12 19.18
C ASP A 262 1.11 43.92 18.88
N ASP A 263 2.18 44.18 18.14
CA ASP A 263 3.17 43.18 17.75
C ASP A 263 3.82 42.50 18.96
N SER A 264 4.07 43.24 20.05
CA SER A 264 4.63 42.67 21.29
C SER A 264 3.70 41.67 21.96
N THR A 265 2.40 41.96 21.98
CA THR A 265 1.38 41.07 22.54
C THR A 265 1.26 39.80 21.73
N PHE A 266 1.25 39.93 20.39
CA PHE A 266 1.23 38.77 19.50
C PHE A 266 2.51 37.93 19.60
N ALA A 267 3.69 38.58 19.60
CA ALA A 267 4.99 37.93 19.75
C ALA A 267 5.12 37.16 21.08
N SER A 268 4.59 37.71 22.17
CA SER A 268 4.55 37.02 23.48
C SER A 268 3.73 35.72 23.43
N GLY A 269 2.65 35.70 22.63
CA GLY A 269 1.88 34.48 22.37
C GLY A 269 2.70 33.42 21.62
N ILE A 270 3.44 33.81 20.59
CA ILE A 270 4.34 32.90 19.87
C ILE A 270 5.47 32.40 20.77
N GLN A 271 6.06 33.30 21.57
CA GLN A 271 7.09 32.97 22.56
C GLN A 271 6.60 31.89 23.54
N TYR A 272 5.37 32.03 24.03
CA TYR A 272 4.73 31.03 24.89
C TYR A 272 4.63 29.67 24.19
N LEU A 273 4.19 29.63 22.93
CA LEU A 273 4.07 28.36 22.18
C LEU A 273 5.41 27.67 21.97
N ILE A 274 6.47 28.43 21.73
CA ILE A 274 7.83 27.89 21.62
C ILE A 274 8.30 27.35 22.98
N LYS A 275 8.07 28.12 24.06
CA LYS A 275 8.48 27.75 25.42
C LYS A 275 7.81 26.47 25.92
N GLU A 276 6.53 26.30 25.63
CA GLU A 276 5.77 25.09 26.01
C GLU A 276 5.98 23.92 25.03
N GLU A 277 6.95 24.01 24.11
CA GLU A 277 7.24 23.04 23.05
C GLU A 277 6.04 22.71 22.15
N ILE A 278 5.06 23.60 22.09
CA ILE A 278 3.94 23.49 21.15
C ILE A 278 4.47 23.72 19.74
N ILE A 279 5.30 24.75 19.53
CA ILE A 279 6.07 24.97 18.28
C ILE A 279 7.54 24.61 18.54
N ARG A 280 8.17 23.84 17.64
CA ARG A 280 9.57 23.41 17.76
C ARG A 280 10.42 23.99 16.65
N ILE A 281 11.52 24.67 16.99
CA ILE A 281 12.45 25.28 16.03
C ILE A 281 13.78 24.52 16.10
N GLN A 282 14.23 23.92 14.98
CA GLN A 282 15.31 22.94 15.00
C GLN A 282 16.71 23.51 15.30
N ASP A 283 16.98 24.79 15.02
CA ASP A 283 18.33 25.39 15.14
C ASP A 283 18.33 26.70 15.94
N ARG A 284 17.99 26.63 17.24
CA ARG A 284 18.10 27.82 18.10
C ARG A 284 19.49 27.93 18.72
N GLN A 285 20.41 28.62 18.06
CA GLN A 285 21.61 29.12 18.73
C GLN A 285 21.22 30.24 19.70
N SER A 286 21.42 29.99 21.00
CA SER A 286 21.11 30.94 22.06
C SER A 286 22.11 32.09 22.08
N GLU A 287 21.81 33.20 21.41
CA GLU A 287 22.55 34.46 21.63
C GLU A 287 21.61 35.67 21.58
N GLY A 288 21.43 36.34 22.73
CA GLY A 288 21.48 37.81 22.82
C GLY A 288 20.19 38.65 22.71
N SER A 289 19.83 39.24 23.86
CA SER A 289 19.03 40.45 24.16
C SER A 289 17.54 40.52 23.80
N ASP A 290 16.76 40.83 24.82
CA ASP A 290 15.32 41.07 24.86
C ASP A 290 14.90 42.30 24.05
N THR A 291 14.66 42.15 22.76
CA THR A 291 13.82 43.09 22.01
C THR A 291 13.05 42.34 20.93
N VAL A 292 11.73 42.32 21.03
CA VAL A 292 10.84 41.98 19.90
C VAL A 292 11.08 43.05 18.83
N THR A 293 11.70 42.66 17.73
CA THR A 293 11.77 43.52 16.54
C THR A 293 10.40 43.58 15.89
N GLU A 294 10.02 44.77 15.43
CA GLU A 294 8.75 45.09 14.77
C GLU A 294 8.42 44.04 13.70
N ILE A 295 7.24 43.42 13.78
CA ILE A 295 6.88 42.32 12.89
C ILE A 295 6.46 42.94 11.55
N PRO A 296 7.05 42.54 10.41
CA PRO A 296 6.67 43.11 9.12
C PRO A 296 5.18 43.00 8.86
N SER A 297 4.55 44.10 8.43
CA SER A 297 3.08 44.18 8.31
C SER A 297 2.48 43.18 7.33
N TRP A 298 3.24 42.66 6.36
CA TRP A 298 2.77 41.61 5.46
C TRP A 298 2.48 40.27 6.17
N ILE A 299 3.04 40.06 7.37
CA ILE A 299 2.71 38.89 8.21
C ILE A 299 1.34 39.03 8.88
N LYS A 300 0.87 40.25 9.16
CA LYS A 300 -0.49 40.48 9.67
C LYS A 300 -1.56 39.98 8.71
N THR A 301 -1.31 40.09 7.40
CA THR A 301 -2.20 39.54 6.37
C THR A 301 -2.30 38.02 6.49
N ASN A 302 -1.17 37.32 6.65
CA ASN A 302 -1.16 35.86 6.85
C ASN A 302 -1.86 35.46 8.16
N ALA A 303 -1.69 36.22 9.24
CA ALA A 303 -2.40 35.99 10.50
C ALA A 303 -3.93 36.14 10.36
N GLY A 304 -4.39 37.10 9.56
CA GLY A 304 -5.80 37.25 9.20
C GLY A 304 -6.33 36.05 8.42
N TRP A 305 -5.62 35.65 7.37
CA TRP A 305 -5.96 34.45 6.59
C TRP A 305 -5.97 33.18 7.43
N TRP A 306 -5.07 33.08 8.40
CA TRP A 306 -5.06 31.95 9.32
C TRP A 306 -6.31 31.96 10.20
N ASN A 307 -6.65 33.10 10.81
CA ASN A 307 -7.88 33.23 11.62
C ASN A 307 -9.15 32.87 10.84
N GLU A 308 -9.21 33.24 9.56
CA GLU A 308 -10.34 32.95 8.66
C GLU A 308 -10.34 31.50 8.13
N GLY A 309 -9.31 30.70 8.44
CA GLY A 309 -9.18 29.31 7.97
C GLY A 309 -8.74 29.19 6.51
N LEU A 310 -8.26 30.27 5.90
CA LEU A 310 -7.75 30.29 4.52
C LEU A 310 -6.35 29.69 4.42
N ILE A 311 -5.57 29.68 5.51
CA ILE A 311 -4.33 28.91 5.64
C ILE A 311 -4.40 28.00 6.87
N SER A 312 -3.71 26.86 6.81
CA SER A 312 -3.69 25.90 7.92
C SER A 312 -2.83 26.37 9.09
N ASP A 313 -3.06 25.84 10.30
CA ASP A 313 -2.19 26.06 11.48
C ASP A 313 -0.73 25.74 11.15
N SER A 314 -0.56 24.69 10.35
CA SER A 314 0.67 24.18 9.79
C SER A 314 1.41 25.19 8.90
N ASP A 315 0.72 25.85 7.98
CA ASP A 315 1.31 26.86 7.09
C ASP A 315 1.68 28.12 7.85
N PHE A 316 0.83 28.50 8.82
CA PHE A 316 1.09 29.64 9.67
C PHE A 316 2.37 29.44 10.50
N VAL A 317 2.53 28.27 11.12
CA VAL A 317 3.72 27.90 11.91
C VAL A 317 4.99 27.93 11.06
N LYS A 318 4.98 27.36 9.85
CA LYS A 318 6.13 27.43 8.93
C LYS A 318 6.52 28.86 8.58
N GLY A 319 5.52 29.74 8.42
CA GLY A 319 5.76 31.17 8.24
C GLY A 319 6.49 31.78 9.43
N ILE A 320 6.08 31.46 10.65
CA ILE A 320 6.74 31.90 11.88
C ILE A 320 8.15 31.33 12.01
N GLU A 321 8.34 30.04 11.76
CA GLU A 321 9.66 29.37 11.76
C GLU A 321 10.61 30.09 10.79
N PHE A 322 10.17 30.32 9.55
CA PHE A 322 10.95 31.03 8.54
C PHE A 322 11.39 32.42 9.01
N LEU A 323 10.49 33.19 9.64
CA LEU A 323 10.82 34.53 10.14
C LEU A 323 11.90 34.49 11.23
N ILE A 324 11.86 33.48 12.10
CA ILE A 324 12.81 33.31 13.20
C ILE A 324 14.15 32.82 12.65
N GLU A 325 14.15 31.81 11.78
CA GLU A 325 15.35 31.25 11.15
C GLU A 325 16.11 32.29 10.33
N ASN A 326 15.40 33.15 9.60
CA ASN A 326 15.98 34.24 8.82
C ASN A 326 16.25 35.51 9.65
N ARG A 327 16.06 35.47 10.98
CA ARG A 327 16.25 36.59 11.91
C ARG A 327 15.48 37.86 11.54
N ILE A 328 14.31 37.70 10.90
CA ILE A 328 13.40 38.79 10.59
C ILE A 328 12.65 39.21 11.86
N ILE A 329 12.27 38.23 12.68
CA ILE A 329 11.77 38.46 14.04
C ILE A 329 12.70 37.77 15.03
N ILE A 330 12.94 38.41 16.17
CA ILE A 330 13.72 37.86 17.27
C ILE A 330 12.74 37.58 18.41
N ILE A 331 12.64 36.32 18.79
CA ILE A 331 11.85 35.86 19.93
C ILE A 331 12.83 35.22 20.91
N SER A 332 12.89 35.73 22.15
CA SER A 332 13.72 35.20 23.25
C SER A 332 13.00 34.14 24.08
#